data_AF-A0A8T5L0L6-F1
#
_entry.id   AF-A0A8T5L0L6-F1
#
_cell.length_a   1.000
_cell.length_b   1.000
_cell.length_c   1.000
_cell.angle_alpha   90.00
_cell.angle_beta   90.00
_cell.angle_gamma   90.00
#
_symmetry.space_group_name_H-M   'P 1'
#
loop_
_entity.id
_entity.type
_entity.pdbx_description
1 polymer ?
#
loop_
_entity_poly.entity_id
_entity_poly.type
_entity_poly.pdbx_seq_one_letter_code
_entity_poly.pdbx_strand_id
1 'polypeptide(L)' 'MRKDPIKIIEAMFRALESGRPFSVNELAHETGMHNITVRRYLQIIQIVRHEPTIEVIKTRHSIVVRMRPHVVEE' A
#
# COMPACT_ATOMS: atom_id res chain seq x y z
N MET A 1 -10.44 -19.33 6.95
CA MET A 1 -9.18 -19.30 7.74
C MET A 1 -8.74 -17.85 7.89
N ARG A 2 -8.43 -17.38 9.10
CA ARG A 2 -7.81 -16.07 9.31
C ARG A 2 -6.43 -16.10 8.68
N LYS A 3 -6.16 -15.24 7.70
CA LYS A 3 -4.78 -15.04 7.20
C LYS A 3 -3.95 -14.43 8.34
N ASP A 4 -2.71 -14.89 8.46
CA ASP A 4 -1.75 -14.41 9.45
C ASP A 4 -1.49 -12.90 9.23
N PRO A 5 -1.70 -12.03 10.24
CA PRO A 5 -1.45 -10.59 10.14
C PRO A 5 -0.03 -10.26 9.68
N ILE A 6 0.97 -11.06 10.06
CA ILE A 6 2.36 -10.83 9.66
C ILE A 6 2.51 -11.04 8.15
N LYS A 7 1.96 -12.13 7.61
CA LYS A 7 2.01 -12.41 6.16
C LYS A 7 1.29 -11.36 5.32
N ILE A 8 0.22 -10.78 5.86
CA ILE A 8 -0.49 -9.68 5.21
C ILE A 8 0.41 -8.45 5.11
N ILE A 9 1.07 -8.08 6.21
CA ILE A 9 1.98 -6.94 6.27
C ILE A 9 3.19 -7.15 5.35
N GLU A 10 3.78 -8.35 5.34
CA GLU A 10 4.86 -8.70 4.42
C GLU A 10 4.46 -8.57 2.95
N ALA A 11 3.26 -9.04 2.58
CA ALA A 11 2.75 -8.90 1.22
C ALA A 11 2.58 -7.42 0.82
N MET A 12 2.06 -6.59 1.73
CA MET A 12 1.93 -5.15 1.51
C MET A 12 3.29 -4.46 1.36
N PHE A 13 4.28 -4.83 2.18
CA PHE A 13 5.63 -4.28 2.06
C PHE A 13 6.30 -4.68 0.75
N ARG A 14 6.19 -5.95 0.33
CA ARG A 14 6.71 -6.38 -0.98
C ARG A 14 6.07 -5.62 -2.14
N ALA A 15 4.76 -5.40 -2.09
CA ALA A 15 4.06 -4.62 -3.11
C ALA A 15 4.55 -3.17 -3.15
N LEU A 16 4.72 -2.54 -1.98
CA LEU A 16 5.27 -1.18 -1.85
C LEU A 16 6.71 -1.09 -2.38
N GLU A 17 7.59 -1.97 -1.93
CA GLU A 17 9.01 -2.01 -2.30
C GLU A 17 9.25 -2.34 -3.77
N SER A 18 8.29 -2.98 -4.44
CA SER A 18 8.38 -3.22 -5.88
C SER A 18 8.41 -1.93 -6.72
N GLY A 19 8.03 -0.78 -6.14
CA GLY A 19 8.02 0.52 -6.81
C GLY A 19 6.96 0.67 -7.90
N ARG A 20 6.26 -0.41 -8.27
CA ARG A 20 5.17 -0.38 -9.24
C ARG A 20 3.95 0.33 -8.63
N PRO A 21 3.21 1.14 -9.40
CA PRO A 21 1.88 1.56 -8.98
C PRO A 21 0.96 0.33 -8.87
N PHE A 22 0.13 0.30 -7.83
CA PHE A 22 -0.88 -0.75 -7.64
C PHE A 22 -2.19 -0.14 -7.17
N SER A 23 -3.30 -0.76 -7.54
CA SER A 23 -4.61 -0.37 -7.04
C SER A 23 -4.89 -0.96 -5.66
N VAL A 24 -5.77 -0.33 -4.89
CA VAL A 24 -6.28 -0.88 -3.62
C VAL A 24 -6.94 -2.25 -3.85
N ASN A 25 -7.58 -2.45 -5.00
CA ASN A 25 -8.24 -3.71 -5.35
C ASN A 25 -7.22 -4.84 -5.57
N GLU A 26 -6.10 -4.56 -6.24
CA GLU A 26 -5.02 -5.54 -6.42
C GLU A 26 -4.46 -5.99 -5.06
N LEU A 27 -4.16 -5.02 -4.18
CA LEU A 27 -3.71 -5.34 -2.82
C LEU A 27 -4.76 -6.13 -2.03
N ALA A 28 -6.04 -5.78 -2.16
CA ALA A 28 -7.13 -6.51 -1.50
C ALA A 28 -7.22 -7.96 -1.99
N HIS A 29 -7.04 -8.18 -3.30
CA HIS A 29 -7.01 -9.52 -3.89
C HIS A 29 -5.81 -10.33 -3.40
N GLU A 30 -4.59 -9.76 -3.44
CA GLU A 30 -3.36 -10.42 -2.97
C GLU A 30 -3.43 -10.76 -1.47
N THR A 31 -3.83 -9.78 -0.65
CA THR A 31 -3.90 -9.93 0.81
C THR A 31 -5.15 -10.67 1.27
N GLY A 32 -6.18 -10.83 0.44
CA GLY A 32 -7.49 -11.36 0.83
C GLY A 32 -8.23 -10.48 1.84
N MET A 33 -7.91 -9.19 1.89
CA MET A 33 -8.54 -8.23 2.79
C MET A 33 -9.58 -7.39 2.06
N HIS A 34 -10.54 -6.85 2.81
CA HIS A 34 -11.44 -5.85 2.27
C HIS A 34 -10.70 -4.55 1.95
N ASN A 35 -11.10 -3.85 0.88
CA ASN A 35 -10.49 -2.60 0.42
C ASN A 35 -10.35 -1.54 1.53
N ILE A 36 -11.34 -1.43 2.41
CA ILE A 36 -11.31 -0.49 3.55
C ILE A 36 -10.16 -0.82 4.50
N THR A 37 -9.94 -2.11 4.77
CA THR A 37 -8.86 -2.57 5.65
C THR A 37 -7.50 -2.29 5.02
N VAL A 38 -7.34 -2.58 3.73
CA VAL A 38 -6.11 -2.25 2.97
C VAL A 38 -5.76 -0.77 3.12
N ARG A 39 -6.73 0.12 2.93
CA ARG A 39 -6.51 1.57 3.07
C ARG A 39 -6.06 1.98 4.47
N ARG A 40 -6.62 1.39 5.52
CA ARG A 40 -6.21 1.66 6.90
C ARG A 40 -4.77 1.23 7.15
N TYR A 41 -4.38 0.05 6.67
CA TYR A 41 -3.00 -0.42 6.81
C TYR A 41 -2.01 0.45 6.05
N LEU A 42 -2.35 0.90 4.84
CA LEU A 42 -1.51 1.84 4.10
C LEU A 42 -1.30 3.15 4.85
N GLN A 43 -2.34 3.69 5.52
CA GLN A 43 -2.21 4.87 6.38
C GLN A 43 -1.31 4.62 7.59
N ILE A 44 -1.43 3.46 8.24
CA ILE A 44 -0.55 3.08 9.36
C ILE A 44 0.91 2.99 8.88
N ILE A 45 1.14 2.34 7.74
CA ILE A 45 2.49 2.23 7.16
C ILE A 45 3.08 3.61 6.82
N GLN A 46 2.28 4.54 6.28
CA GLN A 46 2.70 5.93 6.05
C GLN A 46 3.11 6.62 7.35
N ILE A 47 2.31 6.47 8.42
CA ILE A 47 2.57 7.10 9.72
C ILE A 47 3.86 6.55 10.34
N VAL A 48 4.07 5.23 10.28
CA VAL A 48 5.20 4.56 10.95
C VAL A 48 6.50 4.72 10.18
N ARG A 49 6.49 4.61 8.85
CA ARG A 49 7.74 4.64 8.09
C ARG A 49 8.34 6.04 7.97
N HIS A 50 7.54 7.10 8.14
CA HIS A 50 7.89 8.50 7.83
C HIS A 50 8.31 8.76 6.36
N GLU A 51 8.86 7.78 5.64
CA GLU A 51 9.20 7.72 4.20
C GLU A 51 9.15 6.27 3.68
N PRO A 52 8.69 5.99 2.44
CA PRO A 52 8.41 6.92 1.34
C PRO A 52 6.97 7.47 1.34
N THR A 53 6.78 8.63 0.71
CA THR A 53 5.47 9.27 0.54
C THR A 53 4.60 8.41 -0.37
N ILE A 54 3.77 7.56 0.22
CA ILE A 54 2.74 6.82 -0.52
C ILE A 54 1.73 7.84 -1.05
N GLU A 55 1.64 7.95 -2.37
CA GLU A 55 0.69 8.81 -3.08
C GLU A 55 -0.56 8.00 -3.42
N VAL A 56 -1.72 8.48 -2.98
CA VAL A 56 -3.03 7.86 -3.27
C VAL A 56 -3.76 8.70 -4.32
N ILE A 57 -3.84 8.18 -5.55
CA ILE A 57 -4.49 8.81 -6.68
C ILE A 57 -5.89 8.22 -6.84
N LYS A 58 -6.91 9.04 -6.62
CA LYS A 58 -8.31 8.67 -6.91
C LYS A 58 -8.61 8.95 -8.37
N THR A 59 -9.01 7.93 -9.11
CA THR A 59 -9.51 8.06 -10.49
C THR A 59 -11.03 7.81 -10.51
N ARG A 60 -11.67 7.99 -11.68
CA ARG A 60 -13.11 7.73 -11.86
C ARG A 60 -13.50 6.28 -11.56
N HIS A 61 -12.58 5.32 -11.74
CA HIS A 61 -12.87 3.88 -11.68
C HIS A 61 -12.01 3.11 -10.66
N SER A 62 -10.96 3.72 -10.11
CA SER A 62 -10.02 3.02 -9.24
C SER A 62 -9.31 3.96 -8.26
N ILE A 63 -8.75 3.39 -7.20
CA ILE A 63 -7.82 4.07 -6.31
C ILE A 63 -6.45 3.44 -6.57
N VAL A 64 -5.53 4.23 -7.12
CA VAL A 64 -4.15 3.85 -7.41
C VAL A 64 -3.25 4.34 -6.29
N VAL A 65 -2.27 3.53 -5.93
CA VAL A 65 -1.28 3.78 -4.90
C VAL A 65 0.09 3.69 -5.54
N ARG A 66 0.92 4.72 -5.36
CA ARG A 66 2.28 4.82 -5.90
C ARG A 66 3.23 5.22 -4.77
N MET A 67 4.44 4.65 -4.72
CA MET A 67 5.50 5.23 -3.89
C MET A 67 6.19 6.35 -4.65
N ARG A 68 6.28 7.56 -4.08
CA ARG A 68 7.22 8.56 -4.60
C ARG A 68 8.63 8.22 -4.13
N PRO A 69 9.64 8.20 -5.02
CA PRO A 69 11.03 8.15 -4.58
C PRO A 69 11.32 9.39 -3.73
N HIS A 70 12.03 9.20 -2.63
CA HIS A 70 12.53 10.32 -1.84
C HIS A 70 13.54 11.09 -2.69
N VAL A 71 13.24 12.35 -3.01
CA VAL A 71 14.23 13.25 -3.59
C VAL A 71 15.04 13.75 -2.40
N VAL A 72 16.24 13.20 -2.21
CA VAL A 72 17.21 13.80 -1.30
C VAL A 72 17.66 15.09 -2.00
N GLU A 73 17.17 16.24 -1.54
CA GLU A 73 17.75 17.52 -1.95
C GLU A 73 19.14 17.60 -1.30
N GLU A 74 20.19 17.56 -2.12
CA GLU A 74 21.58 17.86 -1.73
C GLU A 74 21.81 19.36 -1.53
#